data_AF-A0A380DS03-F1
#
_entry.id   AF-A0A380DS03-F1
#
_cell.length_a   1.000
_cell.length_b   1.000
_cell.length_c   1.000
_cell.angle_alpha   90.00
_cell.angle_beta   90.00
_cell.angle_gamma   90.00
#
_symmetry.space_group_name_H-M   'P 1'
#
loop_
_entity.id
_entity.type
_entity.pdbx_description
1 polymer ?
#
loop_
_entity_poly.entity_id
_entity_poly.type
_entity_poly.pdbx_seq_one_letter_code
_entity_poly.pdbx_strand_id
1 'polypeptide(L)'
;MRLRYLKKFETKLQQFSGNLERAAVELAQEWRGDKQLRQLEAMLIVMDKDAILVVSGTGEVIAPDDDLIAIGSGGNYALSAGRALKRHASHLSAEEMAYESLKVAG
;
A
#
# COMPACT_ATOMS: atom_id res chain seq x y z
N MET A 1 -8.92 14.07 5.91
CA MET A 1 -9.20 12.63 6.07
C MET A 1 -7.96 11.76 5.79
N ARG A 2 -7.28 11.91 4.64
CA ARG A 2 -6.09 11.10 4.24
C ARG A 2 -4.91 11.11 5.23
N LEU A 3 -4.61 12.26 5.85
CA LEU A 3 -3.48 12.42 6.78
C LEU A 3 -3.69 11.78 8.17
N ARG A 4 -4.94 11.45 8.55
CA ARG A 4 -5.25 10.92 9.89
C ARG A 4 -4.65 9.53 10.09
N TYR A 5 -4.74 8.67 9.07
CA TYR A 5 -4.26 7.29 9.15
C TYR A 5 -2.75 7.16 9.02
N LEU A 6 -2.09 8.07 8.31
CA LEU A 6 -0.63 8.12 8.32
C LEU A 6 -0.11 8.36 9.75
N LYS A 7 -0.67 9.34 10.46
CA LYS A 7 -0.32 9.61 11.86
C LYS A 7 -0.65 8.43 12.78
N LYS A 8 -1.82 7.82 12.63
CA LYS A 8 -2.20 6.62 13.41
C LYS A 8 -1.25 5.46 13.14
N PHE A 9 -0.92 5.21 11.87
CA PHE A 9 0.02 4.17 11.48
C PHE A 9 1.40 4.42 12.08
N GLU A 10 1.91 5.65 12.04
CA GLU A 10 3.18 6.02 12.65
C GLU A 10 3.19 5.76 14.16
N THR A 11 2.11 6.09 14.88
CA THR A 11 1.96 5.73 16.30
C THR A 11 1.97 4.22 16.52
N LYS A 12 1.26 3.42 15.71
CA LYS A 12 1.30 1.95 15.81
C LYS A 12 2.68 1.40 15.50
N LEU A 13 3.36 1.94 14.49
CA LEU A 13 4.70 1.52 14.10
C LEU A 13 5.70 1.75 15.24
N GLN A 14 5.62 2.89 15.92
CA GLN A 14 6.41 3.15 17.14
C GLN A 14 6.03 2.20 18.28
N GLN A 15 4.73 1.99 18.52
CA GLN A 15 4.22 1.09 19.57
C GLN A 15 4.72 -0.35 19.40
N PHE A 16 4.89 -0.81 18.16
CA PHE A 16 5.35 -2.16 17.84
C PHE A 16 6.80 -2.22 17.37
N SER A 17 7.62 -1.23 17.75
CA SER A 17 9.07 -1.21 17.52
C SER A 17 9.46 -1.43 16.04
N GLY A 18 8.70 -0.84 15.13
CA GLY A 18 8.95 -0.93 13.69
C GLY A 18 8.36 -2.16 13.00
N ASN A 19 7.63 -3.03 13.70
CA ASN A 19 7.00 -4.19 13.07
C ASN A 19 5.83 -3.75 12.15
N LEU A 20 6.09 -3.73 10.84
CA LEU A 20 5.16 -3.27 9.81
C LEU A 20 3.86 -4.07 9.78
N GLU A 21 3.96 -5.40 9.75
CA GLU A 21 2.80 -6.31 9.69
C GLU A 21 1.87 -6.11 10.90
N ARG A 22 2.45 -6.08 12.11
CA ARG A 22 1.69 -5.89 13.34
C ARG A 22 1.03 -4.52 13.38
N ALA A 23 1.76 -3.47 13.00
CA ALA A 23 1.21 -2.12 12.93
C ALA A 23 0.06 -2.02 11.90
N ALA A 24 0.18 -2.71 10.76
CA ALA A 24 -0.83 -2.75 9.71
C ALA A 24 -2.10 -3.47 10.17
N VAL A 25 -1.98 -4.63 10.82
CA VAL A 25 -3.13 -5.39 11.37
C VAL A 25 -3.88 -4.58 12.42
N GLU A 26 -3.17 -3.93 13.33
CA GLU A 26 -3.76 -3.12 14.39
C GLU A 26 -4.46 -1.87 13.83
N LEU A 27 -3.87 -1.23 12.82
CA LEU A 27 -4.52 -0.15 12.09
C LEU A 27 -5.80 -0.63 11.40
N ALA A 28 -5.76 -1.79 10.74
CA ALA A 28 -6.90 -2.36 10.02
C ALA A 28 -8.08 -2.65 10.97
N GLN A 29 -7.80 -3.21 12.15
CA GLN A 29 -8.79 -3.45 13.19
C GLN A 29 -9.41 -2.14 13.70
N GLU A 30 -8.58 -1.14 14.00
CA GLU A 30 -9.05 0.18 14.45
C GLU A 30 -9.87 0.90 13.36
N TRP A 31 -9.44 0.83 12.10
CA TRP A 31 -10.13 1.41 10.96
C TRP A 31 -11.49 0.74 10.74
N ARG A 32 -11.56 -0.59 10.80
CA ARG A 32 -12.81 -1.34 10.70
C ARG A 32 -13.84 -0.89 11.74
N GLY A 33 -13.41 -0.45 12.92
CA GLY A 33 -14.29 0.06 13.98
C GLY A 33 -14.85 1.47 13.74
N ASP A 34 -14.23 2.28 12.87
CA ASP A 34 -14.64 3.65 12.60
C ASP A 34 -15.78 3.69 11.55
N LYS A 35 -17.01 3.91 12.03
CA LYS A 35 -18.25 3.90 11.21
C LYS A 35 -18.21 4.86 10.03
N GLN A 36 -17.52 6.00 10.16
CA GLN A 36 -17.45 6.99 9.08
C GLN A 36 -16.51 6.53 7.96
N LEU A 37 -15.51 5.72 8.30
CA LEU A 37 -14.37 5.46 7.42
C LEU A 37 -14.40 4.04 6.82
N ARG A 38 -15.23 3.14 7.37
CA ARG A 38 -15.55 1.85 6.72
C ARG A 38 -16.34 2.02 5.41
N GLN A 39 -17.09 3.12 5.26
CA GLN A 39 -17.85 3.42 4.04
C GLN A 39 -16.98 3.93 2.89
N LEU A 40 -15.71 4.23 3.18
CA LEU A 40 -14.76 4.64 2.16
C LEU A 40 -14.08 3.40 1.62
N GLU A 41 -14.11 3.24 0.29
CA GLU A 41 -13.28 2.31 -0.47
C GLU A 41 -11.79 2.73 -0.48
N ALA A 42 -11.35 3.40 0.59
CA ALA A 42 -10.00 3.90 0.72
C ALA A 42 -9.06 2.76 1.10
N MET A 43 -7.99 2.62 0.33
CA MET A 43 -6.86 1.74 0.60
C MET A 43 -5.63 2.58 0.98
N LEU A 44 -4.75 1.99 1.79
CA LEU A 44 -3.46 2.54 2.18
C LEU A 44 -2.38 1.53 1.84
N ILE A 45 -1.35 1.94 1.09
CA ILE A 45 -0.12 1.16 0.93
C ILE A 45 0.86 1.59 2.03
N VAL A 46 1.45 0.62 2.72
CA VAL A 46 2.58 0.81 3.62
C VAL A 46 3.71 -0.14 3.22
N MET A 47 4.96 0.28 3.36
CA MET A 47 6.11 -0.55 3.03
C MET A 47 7.30 -0.25 3.91
N ASP A 48 8.17 -1.24 4.07
CA ASP A 48 9.53 -1.07 4.56
C ASP A 48 10.52 -1.80 3.62
N LYS A 49 11.73 -2.07 4.11
CA LYS A 49 12.77 -2.76 3.33
C LYS A 49 12.48 -4.25 3.09
N ASP A 50 11.57 -4.85 3.84
CA ASP A 50 11.31 -6.29 3.87
C ASP A 50 9.91 -6.63 3.32
N ALA A 51 8.93 -5.74 3.43
CA ALA A 51 7.54 -6.03 3.06
C ALA A 51 6.78 -4.83 2.46
N ILE A 52 5.78 -5.15 1.63
CA ILE A 52 4.78 -4.23 1.09
C ILE A 52 3.41 -4.74 1.51
N LEU A 53 2.57 -3.87 2.08
CA LEU A 53 1.23 -4.23 2.54
C LEU A 53 0.19 -3.21 2.07
N VAL A 54 -0.99 -3.72 1.73
CA VAL A 54 -2.20 -2.92 1.50
C VAL A 54 -3.13 -3.10 2.69
N VAL A 55 -3.55 -1.98 3.28
CA VAL A 55 -4.53 -1.92 4.37
C VAL A 55 -5.81 -1.28 3.85
N SER A 56 -6.96 -1.92 4.08
CA SER A 56 -8.27 -1.44 3.65
C SER A 56 -9.17 -1.03 4.82
N GLY A 57 -10.15 -0.17 4.57
CA GLY A 57 -11.17 0.21 5.55
C GLY A 57 -12.12 -0.93 5.97
N THR A 58 -12.12 -2.04 5.25
CA THR A 58 -12.85 -3.28 5.62
C THR A 58 -12.12 -4.06 6.71
N GLY A 59 -10.87 -3.70 7.01
CA GLY A 59 -10.01 -4.35 8.01
C GLY A 59 -9.17 -5.48 7.45
N GLU A 60 -8.89 -5.47 6.15
CA GLU A 60 -8.02 -6.45 5.50
C GLU A 60 -6.60 -5.90 5.39
N VAL A 61 -5.63 -6.82 5.50
CA VAL A 61 -4.21 -6.57 5.26
C VAL A 61 -3.74 -7.60 4.23
N ILE A 62 -3.20 -7.14 3.12
CA ILE A 62 -2.84 -7.98 1.97
C ILE A 62 -1.40 -7.69 1.57
N ALA A 63 -0.60 -8.74 1.40
CA ALA A 63 0.72 -8.67 0.79
C ALA A 63 0.61 -9.00 -0.72
N PRO A 64 1.26 -8.27 -1.63
CA PRO A 64 1.30 -8.60 -3.04
C PRO A 64 2.24 -9.77 -3.32
N ASP A 65 1.87 -10.68 -4.23
CA ASP A 65 2.71 -11.82 -4.62
C ASP A 65 3.98 -11.41 -5.37
N ASP A 66 3.93 -10.29 -6.12
CA ASP A 66 4.99 -9.85 -7.01
C ASP A 66 5.82 -8.67 -6.44
N ASP A 67 5.81 -8.42 -5.14
CA ASP A 67 6.40 -7.22 -4.49
C ASP A 67 6.06 -5.89 -5.22
N LEU A 68 4.87 -5.82 -5.82
CA LEU A 68 4.42 -4.66 -6.58
C LEU A 68 2.91 -4.52 -6.41
N ILE A 69 2.49 -3.31 -6.06
CA ILE A 69 1.08 -2.97 -5.92
C ILE A 69 0.84 -1.51 -6.27
N ALA A 70 -0.36 -1.19 -6.73
CA ALA A 70 -0.80 0.17 -6.99
C ALA A 70 -2.26 0.33 -6.57
N ILE A 71 -2.60 1.54 -6.10
CA ILE A 71 -3.97 1.93 -5.70
C ILE A 71 -4.38 3.24 -6.38
N GLY A 72 -5.67 3.55 -6.37
CA GLY A 72 -6.24 4.75 -6.98
C GLY A 72 -6.85 4.48 -8.36
N SER A 73 -7.39 5.52 -8.99
CA SER A 73 -8.11 5.42 -10.27
C SER A 73 -7.26 4.83 -11.41
N GLY A 74 -5.97 5.15 -11.43
CA GLY A 74 -5.00 4.61 -12.39
C GLY A 74 -4.28 3.34 -11.92
N GLY A 75 -4.63 2.80 -10.75
CA GLY A 75 -3.87 1.73 -10.08
C GLY A 75 -3.72 0.48 -10.94
N ASN A 76 -4.79 0.05 -11.61
CA ASN A 76 -4.74 -1.15 -12.46
C ASN A 76 -3.84 -0.97 -13.70
N TYR A 77 -3.80 0.23 -14.28
CA TYR A 77 -2.91 0.53 -15.40
C TYR A 77 -1.45 0.53 -14.96
N ALA A 78 -1.15 1.21 -13.84
CA ALA A 78 0.20 1.23 -13.26
C ALA A 78 0.66 -0.18 -12.85
N LEU A 79 -0.20 -0.97 -12.20
CA LEU A 79 0.10 -2.35 -11.80
C LEU A 79 0.41 -3.24 -13.02
N SER A 80 -0.35 -3.08 -14.10
CA SER A 80 -0.14 -3.84 -15.34
C SER A 80 1.19 -3.47 -16.00
N ALA A 81 1.49 -2.17 -16.09
CA ALA A 81 2.76 -1.68 -16.62
C ALA A 81 3.95 -2.16 -15.77
N GLY A 82 3.86 -2.00 -14.45
CA GLY A 82 4.90 -2.41 -13.51
C GLY A 82 5.21 -3.90 -13.55
N ARG A 83 4.18 -4.75 -13.66
CA ARG A 83 4.37 -6.20 -13.85
C ARG A 83 5.10 -6.53 -15.16
N ALA A 84 4.77 -5.84 -16.25
CA ALA A 84 5.45 -6.02 -17.52
C ALA A 84 6.93 -5.57 -17.44
N LEU A 85 7.19 -4.42 -16.81
CA LEU A 85 8.55 -3.91 -16.59
C LEU A 85 9.37 -4.85 -15.70
N LYS A 86 8.82 -5.33 -14.58
CA LYS A 86 9.49 -6.28 -13.68
C LYS A 86 9.89 -7.57 -14.41
N ARG A 87 9.08 -8.03 -15.36
CA ARG A 87 9.33 -9.26 -16.12
C ARG A 87 10.29 -9.10 -17.30
N HIS A 88 10.24 -7.96 -18.00
CA HIS A 88 10.90 -7.79 -19.29
C HIS A 88 11.96 -6.69 -19.34
N ALA A 89 11.99 -5.81 -18.34
CA ALA A 89 12.93 -4.70 -18.22
C ALA A 89 13.61 -4.72 -16.84
N SER A 90 14.07 -5.89 -16.39
CA SER A 90 14.71 -6.09 -15.08
C SER A 90 16.03 -5.35 -14.87
N HIS A 91 16.54 -4.65 -15.89
CA HIS A 91 17.66 -3.73 -15.77
C HIS A 91 17.27 -2.38 -15.15
N LEU A 92 15.97 -2.06 -15.11
CA LEU A 92 15.47 -0.86 -14.44
C LEU A 92 15.49 -1.03 -12.92
N SER A 93 15.79 0.05 -12.22
CA SER A 93 15.66 0.15 -10.77
C SER A 93 14.19 0.20 -10.34
N ALA A 94 13.92 -0.05 -9.05
CA ALA A 94 12.57 0.04 -8.49
C ALA A 94 11.99 1.46 -8.63
N GLU A 95 12.81 2.49 -8.52
CA GLU A 95 12.43 3.90 -8.74
C GLU A 95 11.97 4.13 -10.18
N GLU A 96 12.77 3.69 -11.16
CA GLU A 96 12.45 3.83 -12.58
C GLU A 96 11.18 3.04 -12.94
N MET A 97 11.04 1.81 -12.43
CA MET A 97 9.83 1.00 -12.63
C MET A 97 8.59 1.69 -12.08
N ALA A 98 8.66 2.25 -10.86
CA ALA A 98 7.53 2.97 -10.27
C ALA A 98 7.16 4.21 -11.08
N TYR A 99 8.17 4.98 -11.51
CA TYR A 99 7.97 6.20 -12.29
C TYR A 99 7.36 5.93 -13.68
N GLU A 100 7.91 4.98 -14.43
CA GLU A 100 7.41 4.64 -15.76
C GLU A 100 6.02 4.00 -15.70
N SER A 101 5.73 3.21 -14.66
CA SER A 101 4.39 2.65 -14.45
C SER A 101 3.32 3.72 -14.23
N LEU A 102 3.66 4.78 -13.48
CA LEU A 102 2.74 5.90 -13.26
C LEU A 102 2.53 6.72 -14.55
N LYS A 103 3.57 6.93 -15.36
CA LYS A 103 3.43 7.59 -16.67
C LYS A 103 2.48 6.86 -17.61
N VAL A 104 2.48 5.52 -17.58
CA VAL A 104 1.53 4.73 -18.39
C VAL A 104 0.10 4.91 -17.89
N ALA A 105 -0.11 5.08 -16.58
CA ALA A 105 -1.43 5.23 -15.98
C ALA A 105 -2.07 6.61 -16.21
N GLY A 106 -1.26 7.65 -16.43
CA GLY A 106 -1.69 9.03 -16.69
C GLY A 106 -1.51 9.98 -15.51
#